data_AF-A0A1G4J6K3-F1
#
_entry.id   AF-A0A1G4J6K3-F1
#
_cell.length_a   1.000
_cell.length_b   1.000
_cell.length_c   1.000
_cell.angle_alpha   90.00
_cell.angle_beta   90.00
_cell.angle_gamma   90.00
#
_symmetry.space_group_name_H-M   'P 1'
#
loop_
_entity.id
_entity.type
_entity.pdbx_description
1 polymer ?
#
loop_
_entity_poly.entity_id
_entity_poly.type
_entity_poly.pdbx_seq_one_letter_code
_entity_poly.pdbx_strand_id
1 'polypeptide(L)' 'MGAAYHILGRTVQPHQLALGTIAAVAMLAIPNPFASSASKQVEIKAGSKEEEKFIAEYLQKHAEKH' A
#
# COMPACT_ATOMS: atom_id res chain seq x y z
N MET A 1 38.74 -11.86 -12.96
CA MET A 1 37.96 -10.77 -13.60
C MET A 1 36.48 -11.03 -13.32
N GLY A 2 36.01 -10.68 -12.11
CA GLY A 2 34.60 -10.84 -11.73
C GLY A 2 33.72 -9.86 -12.52
N ALA A 3 32.55 -10.32 -12.96
CA ALA A 3 31.67 -9.66 -13.93
C ALA A 3 31.46 -8.16 -13.64
N ALA A 4 32.21 -7.27 -14.27
CA ALA A 4 31.91 -5.84 -14.25
C ALA A 4 30.86 -5.59 -15.34
N TYR A 5 29.67 -5.13 -14.96
CA TYR A 5 28.59 -4.88 -15.91
C TYR A 5 28.69 -3.45 -16.44
N HIS A 6 28.70 -3.28 -17.75
CA HIS A 6 28.67 -1.95 -18.36
C HIS A 6 27.22 -1.58 -18.73
N ILE A 7 26.64 -0.67 -17.96
CA ILE A 7 25.29 -0.15 -18.19
C ILE A 7 25.44 1.31 -18.60
N LEU A 8 24.97 1.65 -19.81
CA LEU A 8 25.03 3.01 -20.36
C LEU A 8 26.44 3.62 -20.30
N GLY A 9 27.47 2.82 -20.62
CA GLY A 9 28.87 3.25 -20.58
C GLY A 9 29.47 3.39 -19.17
N ARG A 10 28.70 3.15 -18.11
CA ARG A 10 29.19 3.13 -16.72
C ARG A 10 29.38 1.69 -16.23
N THR A 11 30.44 1.48 -15.46
CA THR A 11 30.65 0.20 -14.78
C THR A 11 29.76 0.13 -13.53
N VAL A 12 28.97 -0.93 -13.42
CA VAL A 12 28.09 -1.22 -12.30
C VAL A 12 28.54 -2.55 -11.70
N GLN A 13 28.75 -2.55 -10.39
CA GLN A 13 29.22 -3.74 -9.69
C GLN A 13 28.06 -4.74 -9.52
N PRO A 14 28.29 -6.06 -9.59
CA PRO A 14 27.24 -7.08 -9.51
C PRO A 14 26.31 -6.95 -8.32
N HIS A 15 26.84 -6.60 -7.15
CA HIS A 15 26.05 -6.48 -5.93
C HIS A 15 25.11 -5.26 -5.97
N GLN A 16 25.51 -4.17 -6.64
CA GLN A 16 24.66 -3.00 -6.83
C GLN A 16 23.50 -3.33 -7.77
N LEU A 17 23.78 -4.09 -8.83
CA LEU A 17 22.76 -4.58 -9.75
C LEU A 17 21.75 -5.51 -9.05
N ALA A 18 22.25 -6.44 -8.23
CA ALA A 18 21.42 -7.37 -7.48
C ALA A 18 20.52 -6.64 -6.46
N LEU A 19 21.07 -5.68 -5.73
CA LEU A 19 20.27 -4.86 -4.79
C LEU A 19 19.22 -4.02 -5.53
N GLY A 20 19.59 -3.41 -6.66
CA GLY A 20 18.66 -2.62 -7.47
C GLY A 20 17.50 -3.46 -8.01
N THR A 21 17.78 -4.67 -8.49
CA THR A 21 16.74 -5.59 -9.00
C THR A 21 15.81 -6.07 -7.88
N ILE A 22 16.35 -6.45 -6.73
CA ILE A 22 15.53 -6.84 -5.56
C ILE A 22 14.66 -5.67 -5.10
N ALA A 23 15.23 -4.45 -5.03
CA ALA A 23 14.47 -3.27 -4.63
C ALA A 23 13.34 -2.93 -5.61
N ALA A 24 13.57 -3.06 -6.91
CA ALA A 24 12.56 -2.83 -7.93
C ALA A 24 11.39 -3.83 -7.83
N VAL A 25 11.69 -5.12 -7.62
CA VAL A 25 10.66 -6.15 -7.42
C VAL A 25 9.91 -5.90 -6.11
N ALA A 26 10.62 -5.55 -5.04
CA ALA A 26 10.03 -5.25 -3.74
C ALA A 26 9.05 -4.07 -3.82
N MET A 27 9.39 -3.01 -4.56
CA MET A 27 8.51 -1.84 -4.73
C MET A 27 7.20 -2.17 -5.46
N LEU A 28 7.20 -3.18 -6.34
CA LEU A 28 6.00 -3.63 -7.05
C LEU A 28 5.20 -4.67 -6.26
N ALA A 29 5.88 -5.59 -5.59
CA ALA A 29 5.24 -6.73 -4.93
C ALA A 29 4.77 -6.41 -3.50
N ILE A 30 5.45 -5.51 -2.79
CA ILE A 30 5.09 -5.15 -1.43
C ILE A 30 4.04 -4.04 -1.46
N PRO A 31 2.89 -4.20 -0.78
CA PRO A 31 1.87 -3.16 -0.70
C PRO A 31 2.49 -1.88 -0.11
N ASN A 32 2.20 -0.75 -0.74
CA ASN A 32 2.79 0.54 -0.38
C ASN A 32 2.47 0.89 1.09
N PRO A 33 3.47 0.94 1.99
CA PRO A 33 3.23 1.23 3.41
C PRO A 33 2.83 2.68 3.66
N PHE A 34 3.00 3.56 2.67
CA PHE A 34 2.60 4.97 2.72
C PHE A 34 1.30 5.26 1.96
N ALA A 35 0.70 4.25 1.31
CA ALA A 35 -0.62 4.42 0.75
C ALA A 35 -1.62 4.50 1.90
N SER A 36 -2.31 5.64 2.02
CA SER A 36 -3.41 5.81 2.98
C SER A 36 -4.44 4.70 2.74
N SER A 37 -4.58 3.77 3.67
CA SER A 37 -5.66 2.79 3.62
C SER A 37 -6.95 3.56 3.88
N ALA A 38 -7.67 3.94 2.82
CA ALA A 38 -9.01 4.45 2.98
C ALA A 38 -9.79 3.44 3.85
N SER A 39 -10.31 3.92 4.98
CA SER A 39 -11.11 3.11 5.89
C SER A 39 -12.19 2.43 5.06
N LYS A 40 -12.27 1.11 5.13
CA LYS A 40 -13.24 0.31 4.38
C LYS A 40 -14.64 0.83 4.74
N GLN A 41 -15.22 1.66 3.85
CA GLN A 41 -16.51 2.28 4.11
C GLN A 41 -17.55 1.16 3.98
N VAL A 42 -18.10 0.73 5.11
CA VAL A 42 -19.13 -0.31 5.16
C VAL A 42 -20.36 0.26 4.45
N GLU A 43 -20.79 -0.39 3.37
CA GLU A 43 -21.99 0.00 2.64
C GLU A 43 -23.21 -0.33 3.52
N ILE A 44 -23.79 0.68 4.17
CA ILE A 44 -24.97 0.52 5.05
C ILE A 44 -26.20 0.42 4.13
N LYS A 45 -26.64 -0.81 3.84
CA LYS A 45 -27.92 -1.07 3.16
C LYS A 45 -28.93 -1.54 4.22
N ALA A 46 -29.72 -0.63 4.77
CA ALA A 46 -30.79 -0.97 5.71
C ALA A 46 -32.16 -0.93 5.01
N GLY A 47 -33.15 -1.66 5.55
CA GLY A 47 -34.49 -1.75 4.96
C GLY A 47 -35.36 -0.50 5.18
N SER A 48 -34.95 0.39 6.08
CA SER A 48 -35.63 1.66 6.38
C SER A 48 -34.67 2.81 6.60
N LYS A 49 -35.12 4.03 6.29
CA LYS A 49 -34.32 5.27 6.38
C LYS A 49 -33.94 5.64 7.82
N GLU A 50 -34.71 5.20 8.82
CA GLU A 50 -34.37 5.46 10.24
C GLU A 50 -33.17 4.62 10.69
N GLU A 51 -33.06 3.38 10.21
CA GLU A 51 -31.97 2.47 10.58
C GLU A 51 -30.63 2.93 9.98
N GLU A 52 -30.64 3.46 8.75
CA GLU A 52 -29.44 4.03 8.13
C GLU A 52 -28.87 5.21 8.93
N LYS A 53 -29.75 6.08 9.44
CA LYS A 53 -29.34 7.22 10.28
C LYS A 53 -28.78 6.75 11.63
N PHE A 54 -29.44 5.78 12.26
CA PHE A 54 -28.96 5.22 13.52
C PHE A 54 -27.58 4.56 13.37
N ILE A 55 -27.37 3.78 12.31
CA ILE A 55 -26.09 3.10 12.05
C ILE A 55 -25.00 4.13 11.73
N ALA A 56 -25.30 5.16 10.94
CA ALA A 56 -24.36 6.24 10.65
C ALA A 56 -23.94 7.00 11.92
N GLU A 57 -24.89 7.35 12.79
CA GLU A 57 -24.63 8.02 14.07
C GLU A 57 -23.86 7.13 15.06
N TYR A 58 -24.19 5.84 15.10
CA TYR A 58 -23.49 4.86 15.93
C TYR A 58 -22.03 4.69 15.47
N LEU A 59 -21.80 4.53 14.17
CA LEU A 59 -20.45 4.42 13.62
C LEU A 59 -19.63 5.70 13.84
N GLN A 60 -20.23 6.89 13.71
CA GLN A 60 -19.55 8.15 14.01
C GLN A 60 -19.12 8.25 15.47
N LYS A 61 -19.98 7.85 16.42
CA LYS A 61 -19.67 7.89 17.86
C LYS A 61 -18.61 6.87 18.30
N HIS A 62 -18.41 5.81 17.53
CA HIS A 62 -17.52 4.70 17.89
C HIS A 62 -16.27 4.60 17.01
N ALA A 63 -16.11 5.46 16.00
CA ALA A 63 -14.91 5.53 15.17
C ALA A 63 -13.68 6.10 15.90
N GLU A 64 -13.86 6.72 17.07
CA GLU A 64 -12.81 7.50 17.77
C GLU A 64 -12.05 6.71 18.86
N LYS A 65 -12.02 5.37 18.80
CA LYS A 65 -11.38 4.53 19.83
C LYS A 65 -10.21 3.66 19.38
N HIS A 66 -9.57 3.96 18.26
CA HIS A 66 -8.36 3.29 17.81
C HIS A 66 -7.35 4.25 17.18
#